data_AF-A0A2U1QKH9-F1
#
_entry.id   AF-A0A2U1QKH9-F1
#
_cell.length_a   1.000
_cell.length_b   1.000
_cell.length_c   1.000
_cell.angle_alpha   90.00
_cell.angle_beta   90.00
_cell.angle_gamma   90.00
#
_symmetry.space_group_name_H-M   'P 1'
#
loop_
_entity.id
_entity.type
_entity.pdbx_description
1 polymer ?
#
loop_
_entity_poly.entity_id
_entity_poly.type
_entity_poly.pdbx_seq_one_letter_code
_entity_poly.pdbx_strand_id
1 'polypeptide(L)'
;MDEEDTENNNNNNNNNERRLMLLERELLQIEQIRQLDSEELEIEEVEHGHQSSDDDDARQFDDRTYGGASAPGGYTFNTSLASMHSYLGEVEDTHNRMAFLDGGVILNVPLFYLEGVVLFPEATLPLRVIQPNFIAAVDRALRQVEAPYTIGVVRVYRDTDDGRIRFATTGTTAEIRQYRRLEDGSINVVTRGQQRFRLKRRWIEVEGAPCGEIQIIEEDLPLRTPRDAVGQLTPLTNLSASSTSHSKLLDHDSDALSDDSFESELSLTERRLHTSALVSSYRSDLFGESTSSDDEKFMCEPEHSSLHSTNNRSDEVLPMKKVMSHRPCRGAKRVNYSLRSLRECPRAYWPNWVYQMYDSYTLAQRLSDMWKKVVGTPNMETFVRKPGLLSFHVASKIPVSESTRQELLEIDGISYRLRREIQLLENFDQIKCRSCQTLIANRSDMLVMSTDGPLGAYVNPSGYVHEIMTLLKANGLALIGVPTEEYSWFPGYAWTVAYCATCEYQMGWLFTAINKKLKPRSFWGIRSSQVADDTR
;
A
#
# COMPACT_ATOMS: atom_id res chain seq x y z
N MET A 1 53.77 -23.33 -16.47
CA MET A 1 52.43 -22.79 -16.75
C MET A 1 51.39 -23.52 -15.91
N ASP A 2 51.61 -24.81 -15.69
CA ASP A 2 50.70 -25.78 -15.09
C ASP A 2 50.53 -25.62 -13.56
N GLU A 3 51.49 -25.01 -12.86
CA GLU A 3 51.44 -24.85 -11.38
C GLU A 3 50.45 -23.76 -10.93
N GLU A 4 50.39 -22.60 -11.60
CA GLU A 4 49.44 -21.51 -11.27
C GLU A 4 47.98 -21.94 -11.47
N ASP A 5 47.70 -22.76 -12.49
CA ASP A 5 46.36 -23.29 -12.74
C ASP A 5 45.93 -24.32 -11.68
N THR A 6 46.87 -25.06 -11.07
CA THR A 6 46.56 -25.92 -9.91
C THR A 6 46.28 -25.13 -8.63
N GLU A 7 47.01 -24.04 -8.34
CA GLU A 7 46.71 -23.21 -7.17
C GLU A 7 45.37 -22.46 -7.33
N ASN A 8 45.05 -21.95 -8.52
CA ASN A 8 43.76 -21.32 -8.78
C ASN A 8 42.58 -22.30 -8.66
N ASN A 9 42.71 -23.53 -9.18
CA ASN A 9 41.67 -24.55 -9.01
C ASN A 9 41.51 -24.97 -7.54
N ASN A 10 42.61 -25.17 -6.81
CA ASN A 10 42.54 -25.52 -5.38
C ASN A 10 41.93 -24.39 -4.54
N ASN A 11 42.23 -23.13 -4.81
CA ASN A 11 41.60 -22.00 -4.13
C ASN A 11 40.11 -21.84 -4.47
N ASN A 12 39.71 -22.06 -5.73
CA ASN A 12 38.30 -22.03 -6.12
C ASN A 12 37.50 -23.19 -5.51
N ASN A 13 38.06 -24.40 -5.45
CA ASN A 13 37.42 -25.54 -4.78
C ASN A 13 37.28 -25.29 -3.27
N ASN A 14 38.36 -24.87 -2.58
CA ASN A 14 38.29 -24.52 -1.15
C ASN A 14 37.25 -23.43 -0.86
N ASN A 15 37.10 -22.42 -1.73
CA ASN A 15 36.09 -21.37 -1.57
C ASN A 15 34.67 -21.88 -1.85
N ASN A 16 34.47 -22.77 -2.81
CA ASN A 16 33.18 -23.41 -3.06
C ASN A 16 32.79 -24.38 -1.94
N GLU A 17 33.71 -25.18 -1.40
CA GLU A 17 33.48 -26.05 -0.24
C GLU A 17 33.15 -25.25 1.02
N ARG A 18 33.86 -24.15 1.29
CA ARG A 18 33.52 -23.21 2.37
C ARG A 18 32.14 -22.60 2.18
N ARG A 19 31.77 -22.24 0.95
CA ARG A 19 30.44 -21.68 0.63
C ARG A 19 29.33 -22.73 0.77
N LEU A 20 29.60 -23.99 0.42
CA LEU A 20 28.69 -25.11 0.62
C LEU A 20 28.52 -25.40 2.11
N MET A 21 29.60 -25.52 2.89
CA MET A 21 29.53 -25.69 4.35
C MET A 21 28.83 -24.51 5.05
N LEU A 22 28.96 -23.28 4.56
CA LEU A 22 28.20 -22.14 5.07
C LEU A 22 26.70 -22.27 4.78
N LEU A 23 26.32 -22.66 3.55
CA LEU A 23 24.92 -22.88 3.17
C LEU A 23 24.31 -24.10 3.88
N GLU A 24 25.06 -25.17 4.06
CA GLU A 24 24.67 -26.36 4.80
C GLU A 24 24.50 -26.06 6.29
N ARG A 25 25.35 -25.20 6.86
CA ARG A 25 25.19 -24.68 8.23
C ARG A 25 23.99 -23.73 8.37
N GLU A 26 23.75 -22.85 7.39
CA GLU A 26 22.52 -22.02 7.34
C GLU A 26 21.26 -22.90 7.26
N LEU A 27 21.28 -23.97 6.45
CA LEU A 27 20.17 -24.92 6.34
C LEU A 27 19.96 -25.71 7.64
N LEU A 28 21.00 -26.29 8.23
CA LEU A 28 20.93 -26.99 9.52
C LEU A 28 20.43 -26.07 10.64
N GLN A 29 20.86 -24.82 10.66
CA GLN A 29 20.41 -23.83 11.65
C GLN A 29 18.93 -23.46 11.47
N ILE A 30 18.36 -23.59 10.27
CA ILE A 30 16.93 -23.35 10.00
C ILE A 30 16.10 -24.62 10.13
N GLU A 31 16.69 -25.80 9.93
CA GLU A 31 16.04 -27.08 10.27
C GLU A 31 15.95 -27.27 11.80
N GLN A 32 16.94 -26.79 12.56
CA GLN A 32 16.85 -26.71 14.03
C GLN A 32 15.76 -25.75 14.53
N ILE A 33 15.49 -24.65 13.81
CA ILE A 33 14.32 -23.80 14.08
C ILE A 33 13.03 -24.60 13.87
N ARG A 34 12.96 -25.42 12.80
CA ARG A 34 11.77 -26.24 12.49
C ARG A 34 11.59 -27.49 13.35
N GLN A 35 12.62 -28.02 13.99
CA GLN A 35 12.43 -29.14 14.92
C GLN A 35 11.54 -28.73 16.11
N LEU A 36 11.65 -27.48 16.57
CA LEU A 36 10.77 -26.87 17.57
C LEU A 36 9.32 -26.62 17.07
N ASP A 37 9.09 -26.62 15.76
CA ASP A 37 7.73 -26.61 15.17
C ASP A 37 7.11 -28.02 15.08
N SER A 38 7.85 -29.06 15.51
CA SER A 38 7.47 -30.47 15.38
C SER A 38 7.60 -31.29 16.66
N GLU A 39 7.98 -30.68 17.79
CA GLU A 39 7.85 -31.31 19.10
C GLU A 39 6.35 -31.36 19.46
N GLU A 40 5.78 -32.57 19.42
CA GLU A 40 4.42 -32.81 19.91
C GLU A 40 4.33 -32.40 21.38
N LEU A 41 3.30 -31.64 21.73
CA LEU A 41 2.99 -31.35 23.13
C LEU A 41 2.47 -32.64 23.79
N GLU A 42 3.36 -33.43 24.38
CA GLU A 42 3.02 -34.49 25.34
C GLU A 42 2.38 -33.86 26.59
N ILE A 43 1.09 -33.55 26.48
CA ILE A 43 0.26 -33.12 27.61
C ILE A 43 -0.08 -34.36 28.42
N GLU A 44 0.50 -34.50 29.62
CA GLU A 44 0.11 -35.56 30.56
C GLU A 44 -1.39 -35.50 30.86
N GLU A 45 -2.12 -36.60 30.63
CA GLU A 45 -3.55 -36.69 30.90
C GLU A 45 -3.84 -36.73 32.42
N VAL A 46 -4.02 -35.55 33.03
CA VAL A 46 -4.38 -35.45 34.45
C VAL A 46 -5.89 -35.65 34.62
N GLU A 47 -6.30 -36.91 34.81
CA GLU A 47 -7.68 -37.34 34.99
C GLU A 47 -8.34 -36.71 36.24
N HIS A 48 -9.20 -35.69 36.07
CA HIS A 48 -10.00 -35.08 37.14
C HIS A 48 -11.47 -34.95 36.70
N GLY A 49 -12.37 -35.66 37.39
CA GLY A 49 -13.73 -35.92 36.91
C GLY A 49 -14.85 -35.06 37.49
N HIS A 50 -15.89 -34.87 36.65
CA HIS A 50 -17.21 -34.29 36.96
C HIS A 50 -17.22 -32.77 37.28
N GLN A 51 -18.32 -32.03 37.11
CA GLN A 51 -19.73 -32.39 36.86
C GLN A 51 -20.34 -31.66 35.65
N SER A 52 -21.40 -32.24 35.09
CA SER A 52 -22.24 -31.64 34.05
C SER A 52 -23.20 -30.59 34.61
N SER A 53 -23.46 -29.55 33.82
CA SER A 53 -24.72 -28.80 33.87
C SER A 53 -25.16 -28.53 32.44
N ASP A 54 -26.29 -29.12 32.05
CA ASP A 54 -26.98 -28.77 30.81
C ASP A 54 -27.56 -27.35 30.94
N ASP A 55 -27.69 -26.66 29.81
CA ASP A 55 -28.66 -25.57 29.60
C ASP A 55 -28.75 -25.33 28.07
N ASP A 56 -29.79 -25.89 27.45
CA ASP A 56 -30.20 -25.54 26.09
C ASP A 56 -30.73 -24.09 26.05
N ASP A 57 -30.24 -23.26 25.12
CA ASP A 57 -31.12 -22.23 24.55
C ASP A 57 -30.75 -21.88 23.10
N ALA A 58 -31.77 -21.69 22.25
CA ALA A 58 -31.63 -21.77 20.81
C ALA A 58 -32.25 -20.57 20.07
N ARG A 59 -31.38 -19.79 19.44
CA ARG A 59 -31.64 -18.86 18.31
C ARG A 59 -32.60 -17.68 18.58
N GLN A 60 -32.06 -16.46 18.44
CA GLN A 60 -32.61 -15.53 17.44
C GLN A 60 -31.54 -14.53 16.97
N PHE A 61 -31.73 -13.97 15.77
CA PHE A 61 -30.71 -13.21 15.04
C PHE A 61 -31.38 -12.12 14.17
N ASP A 62 -31.38 -10.88 14.66
CA ASP A 62 -31.87 -9.63 14.04
C ASP A 62 -31.37 -8.47 14.93
N ASP A 63 -31.20 -7.22 14.51
CA ASP A 63 -31.05 -6.60 13.18
C ASP A 63 -30.12 -5.35 13.34
N ARG A 64 -29.72 -4.71 12.24
CA ARG A 64 -28.86 -3.52 12.20
C ARG A 64 -29.61 -2.24 12.62
N THR A 65 -29.00 -1.40 13.45
CA THR A 65 -29.06 0.08 13.34
C THR A 65 -27.92 0.73 14.13
N TYR A 66 -27.46 1.90 13.67
CA TYR A 66 -26.34 2.67 14.24
C TYR A 66 -26.82 3.70 15.29
N GLY A 67 -26.08 3.81 16.40
CA GLY A 67 -25.95 5.05 17.17
C GLY A 67 -27.02 5.36 18.24
N GLY A 68 -26.61 5.36 19.50
CA GLY A 68 -27.38 5.94 20.62
C GLY A 68 -27.09 5.29 21.97
N ALA A 69 -26.74 6.10 22.97
CA ALA A 69 -26.66 5.78 24.41
C ALA A 69 -25.96 4.47 24.85
N SER A 70 -24.78 4.59 25.47
CA SER A 70 -24.14 3.48 26.18
C SER A 70 -25.01 2.97 27.34
N ALA A 71 -25.49 1.74 27.26
CA ALA A 71 -26.11 1.06 28.40
C ALA A 71 -25.08 0.86 29.54
N PRO A 72 -25.41 1.16 30.81
CA PRO A 72 -24.45 1.16 31.91
C PRO A 72 -24.14 -0.28 32.36
N GLY A 73 -23.18 -0.93 31.71
CA GLY A 73 -22.75 -2.29 32.12
C GLY A 73 -21.68 -2.95 31.28
N GLY A 74 -21.48 -2.54 30.03
CA GLY A 74 -20.39 -3.03 29.18
C GLY A 74 -19.27 -2.00 29.01
N TYR A 75 -18.02 -2.47 28.92
CA TYR A 75 -16.88 -1.63 28.55
C TYR A 75 -16.19 -2.21 27.31
N THR A 76 -15.88 -1.35 26.34
CA THR A 76 -15.15 -1.72 25.13
C THR A 76 -13.68 -1.94 25.46
N PHE A 77 -13.03 -2.89 24.79
CA PHE A 77 -11.58 -3.07 24.89
C PHE A 77 -10.82 -1.78 24.52
N ASN A 78 -9.80 -1.44 25.31
CA ASN A 78 -8.92 -0.31 24.99
C ASN A 78 -7.89 -0.73 23.93
N THR A 79 -8.11 -0.32 22.69
CA THR A 79 -7.28 -0.67 21.53
C THR A 79 -5.84 -0.18 21.62
N SER A 80 -5.48 0.74 22.53
CA SER A 80 -4.07 1.11 22.73
C SER A 80 -3.24 0.02 23.41
N LEU A 81 -3.86 -0.88 24.20
CA LEU A 81 -3.14 -1.93 24.94
C LEU A 81 -2.41 -2.92 24.02
N ALA A 82 -3.00 -3.21 22.87
CA ALA A 82 -2.43 -4.10 21.85
C ALA A 82 -1.27 -3.43 21.09
N SER A 83 -1.39 -2.13 20.78
CA SER A 83 -0.37 -1.35 20.05
C SER A 83 0.84 -0.98 20.91
N MET A 84 0.66 -0.90 22.24
CA MET A 84 1.76 -0.72 23.19
C MET A 84 2.52 -2.04 23.47
N HIS A 85 2.15 -3.15 22.81
CA HIS A 85 2.76 -4.48 22.98
C HIS A 85 2.95 -4.90 24.45
N SER A 86 1.97 -4.57 25.30
CA SER A 86 2.09 -4.65 26.77
C SER A 86 2.35 -6.06 27.34
N TYR A 87 2.15 -7.11 26.53
CA TYR A 87 2.53 -8.50 26.84
C TYR A 87 4.06 -8.74 26.85
N LEU A 88 4.87 -7.82 26.29
CA LEU A 88 6.34 -7.82 26.40
C LEU A 88 6.83 -7.32 27.77
N GLY A 89 5.93 -6.86 28.63
CA GLY A 89 6.24 -6.15 29.87
C GLY A 89 6.65 -4.70 29.64
N GLU A 90 7.24 -4.08 30.67
CA GLU A 90 7.91 -2.79 30.53
C GLU A 90 9.16 -2.92 29.63
N VAL A 91 9.49 -1.85 28.91
CA VAL A 91 10.68 -1.74 28.04
C VAL A 91 11.28 -0.34 28.15
N GLU A 92 12.59 -0.21 27.94
CA GLU A 92 13.29 1.07 28.04
C GLU A 92 13.21 1.86 26.73
N ASP A 93 12.71 3.10 26.78
CA ASP A 93 12.58 3.99 25.63
C ASP A 93 13.94 4.48 25.11
N THR A 94 14.24 4.22 23.84
CA THR A 94 15.41 4.81 23.17
C THR A 94 15.10 6.27 22.83
N HIS A 95 15.81 7.18 23.49
CA HIS A 95 15.58 8.62 23.35
C HIS A 95 16.14 9.20 22.03
N ASN A 96 16.77 8.38 21.17
CA ASN A 96 17.31 8.82 19.91
C ASN A 96 16.19 9.03 18.86
N ARG A 97 16.44 9.90 17.88
CA ARG A 97 15.67 10.01 16.63
C ARG A 97 16.67 10.22 15.52
N MET A 98 16.97 9.16 14.76
CA MET A 98 17.75 9.35 13.54
C MET A 98 16.97 10.23 12.56
N ALA A 99 17.68 11.14 11.88
CA ALA A 99 17.13 11.79 10.70
C ALA A 99 17.01 10.76 9.57
N PHE A 100 16.03 10.95 8.68
CA PHE A 100 16.00 10.20 7.43
C PHE A 100 17.27 10.51 6.61
N LEU A 101 17.82 9.47 5.99
CA LEU A 101 19.03 9.53 5.18
C LEU A 101 18.68 9.75 3.71
N ASP A 102 19.56 10.40 2.98
CA ASP A 102 19.34 10.75 1.57
C ASP A 102 19.22 9.52 0.66
N GLY A 103 18.55 9.70 -0.48
CA GLY A 103 18.38 8.67 -1.49
C GLY A 103 19.73 8.13 -2.00
N GLY A 104 19.84 6.81 -2.15
CA GLY A 104 21.03 6.16 -2.69
C GLY A 104 22.20 5.98 -1.72
N VAL A 105 22.12 6.51 -0.50
CA VAL A 105 23.12 6.29 0.58
C VAL A 105 23.30 4.80 0.87
N ILE A 106 24.55 4.37 1.07
CA ILE A 106 24.91 2.98 1.39
C ILE A 106 25.31 2.88 2.87
N LEU A 107 24.82 1.85 3.56
CA LEU A 107 25.03 1.62 4.99
C LEU A 107 25.32 0.13 5.27
N ASN A 108 26.07 -0.15 6.34
CA ASN A 108 26.31 -1.50 6.83
C ASN A 108 25.53 -1.75 8.13
N VAL A 109 24.38 -2.42 8.04
CA VAL A 109 23.48 -2.62 9.19
C VAL A 109 23.37 -4.10 9.58
N PRO A 110 23.15 -4.43 10.88
CA PRO A 110 22.66 -5.73 11.30
C PRO A 110 21.30 -6.05 10.67
N LEU A 111 21.11 -7.29 10.22
CA LEU A 111 19.92 -7.73 9.49
C LEU A 111 19.05 -8.69 10.30
N PHE A 112 17.74 -8.51 10.19
CA PHE A 112 16.72 -9.42 10.68
C PHE A 112 15.99 -10.07 9.51
N TYR A 113 16.07 -11.39 9.45
CA TYR A 113 15.42 -12.22 8.43
C TYR A 113 14.13 -12.80 9.03
N LEU A 114 12.97 -12.38 8.54
CA LEU A 114 11.67 -12.81 9.06
C LEU A 114 10.87 -13.53 7.98
N GLU A 115 10.46 -14.77 8.27
CA GLU A 115 9.47 -15.48 7.46
C GLU A 115 8.07 -14.97 7.80
N GLY A 116 7.21 -14.75 6.80
CA GLY A 116 5.83 -14.33 7.01
C GLY A 116 5.58 -12.86 7.38
N VAL A 117 6.61 -11.99 7.38
CA VAL A 117 6.47 -10.56 7.77
C VAL A 117 6.98 -9.63 6.67
N VAL A 118 6.22 -8.59 6.34
CA VAL A 118 6.66 -7.47 5.49
C VAL A 118 6.63 -6.18 6.29
N LEU A 119 7.79 -5.71 6.75
CA LEU A 119 7.87 -4.44 7.46
C LEU A 119 7.74 -3.26 6.47
N PHE A 120 6.71 -2.45 6.66
CA PHE A 120 6.53 -1.18 5.98
C PHE A 120 7.08 0.00 6.80
N PRO A 121 7.47 1.11 6.15
CA PRO A 121 7.70 2.39 6.83
C PRO A 121 6.55 2.80 7.75
N GLU A 122 6.89 3.44 8.88
CA GLU A 122 6.00 3.84 9.99
C GLU A 122 5.29 2.72 10.76
N ALA A 123 5.38 1.46 10.33
CA ALA A 123 4.76 0.33 11.03
C ALA A 123 5.60 -0.16 12.23
N THR A 124 4.91 -0.57 13.30
CA THR A 124 5.51 -1.16 14.51
C THR A 124 5.78 -2.65 14.32
N LEU A 125 6.93 -3.13 14.79
CA LEU A 125 7.33 -4.53 14.78
C LEU A 125 7.93 -4.93 16.15
N PRO A 126 7.20 -5.72 16.96
CA PRO A 126 7.72 -6.33 18.19
C PRO A 126 8.55 -7.58 17.88
N LEU A 127 9.58 -7.83 18.68
CA LEU A 127 10.47 -8.99 18.61
C LEU A 127 10.78 -9.48 20.04
N ARG A 128 10.82 -10.81 20.24
CA ARG A 128 11.52 -11.44 21.36
C ARG A 128 12.70 -12.21 20.78
N VAL A 129 13.89 -11.70 20.99
CA VAL A 129 15.11 -12.14 20.32
C VAL A 129 15.82 -13.17 21.21
N ILE A 130 15.65 -14.44 20.86
CA ILE A 130 16.18 -15.59 21.64
C ILE A 130 17.46 -16.15 21.02
N GLN A 131 17.58 -16.13 19.68
CA GLN A 131 18.71 -16.76 18.98
C GLN A 131 20.00 -15.92 19.12
N PRO A 132 21.17 -16.51 19.46
CA PRO A 132 22.39 -15.76 19.75
C PRO A 132 22.91 -14.85 18.62
N ASN A 133 22.71 -15.26 17.36
CA ASN A 133 23.04 -14.48 16.17
C ASN A 133 22.24 -13.17 16.09
N PHE A 134 20.93 -13.22 16.33
CA PHE A 134 20.08 -12.05 16.34
C PHE A 134 20.22 -11.23 17.64
N ILE A 135 20.57 -11.86 18.78
CA ILE A 135 21.01 -11.14 19.98
C ILE A 135 22.26 -10.29 19.65
N ALA A 136 23.27 -10.87 19.00
CA ALA A 136 24.46 -10.15 18.54
C ALA A 136 24.12 -9.03 17.53
N ALA A 137 23.10 -9.21 16.69
CA ALA A 137 22.60 -8.19 15.77
C ALA A 137 21.96 -6.98 16.49
N VAL A 138 21.14 -7.20 17.53
CA VAL A 138 20.65 -6.12 18.42
C VAL A 138 21.82 -5.42 19.09
N ASP A 139 22.74 -6.19 19.66
CA ASP A 139 23.91 -5.68 20.37
C ASP A 139 24.84 -4.84 19.47
N ARG A 140 24.94 -5.18 18.19
CA ARG A 140 25.59 -4.33 17.18
C ARG A 140 24.80 -3.05 16.92
N ALA A 141 23.48 -3.14 16.70
CA ALA A 141 22.63 -1.98 16.45
C ALA A 141 22.69 -0.94 17.58
N LEU A 142 22.78 -1.38 18.83
CA LEU A 142 22.94 -0.51 20.01
C LEU A 142 24.33 0.13 20.14
N ARG A 143 25.37 -0.42 19.51
CA ARG A 143 26.76 0.05 19.61
C ARG A 143 27.30 0.81 18.39
N GLN A 144 26.69 0.65 17.22
CA GLN A 144 27.21 1.22 15.97
C GLN A 144 27.01 2.75 15.87
N VAL A 145 28.00 3.45 15.31
CA VAL A 145 28.06 4.93 15.28
C VAL A 145 27.39 5.51 14.03
N GLU A 146 27.42 4.81 12.89
CA GLU A 146 26.89 5.29 11.61
C GLU A 146 25.35 5.33 11.58
N ALA A 147 24.72 4.29 12.13
CA ALA A 147 23.26 4.13 12.15
C ALA A 147 22.77 3.61 13.53
N PRO A 148 22.99 4.35 14.62
CA PRO A 148 22.68 3.91 15.98
C PRO A 148 21.20 3.51 16.12
N TYR A 149 20.95 2.41 16.82
CA TYR A 149 19.63 1.78 17.01
C TYR A 149 18.97 1.24 15.73
N THR A 150 19.63 1.23 14.57
CA THR A 150 19.03 0.78 13.30
C THR A 150 19.39 -0.67 12.94
N ILE A 151 18.36 -1.48 12.68
CA ILE A 151 18.46 -2.80 12.01
C ILE A 151 17.87 -2.71 10.60
N GLY A 152 18.22 -3.64 9.70
CA GLY A 152 17.52 -3.83 8.43
C GLY A 152 16.62 -5.06 8.46
N VAL A 153 15.32 -4.92 8.24
CA VAL A 153 14.38 -6.04 8.19
C VAL A 153 14.14 -6.48 6.74
N VAL A 154 14.33 -7.77 6.49
CA VAL A 154 14.21 -8.40 5.16
C VAL A 154 13.29 -9.61 5.27
N ARG A 155 12.25 -9.68 4.41
CA ARG A 155 11.40 -10.86 4.30
C ARG A 155 12.21 -12.03 3.74
N VAL A 156 12.11 -13.19 4.37
CA VAL A 156 12.50 -14.47 3.79
C VAL A 156 11.27 -15.31 3.47
N TYR A 157 11.39 -16.19 2.50
CA TYR A 157 10.32 -17.10 2.09
C TYR A 157 10.91 -18.34 1.42
N ARG A 158 10.22 -19.48 1.53
CA ARG A 158 10.54 -20.68 0.76
C ARG A 158 10.02 -20.53 -0.67
N ASP A 159 10.88 -20.84 -1.64
CA ASP A 159 10.52 -21.01 -3.04
C ASP A 159 9.56 -22.20 -3.20
N THR A 160 8.56 -22.10 -4.07
CA THR A 160 7.64 -23.21 -4.35
C THR A 160 8.27 -24.32 -5.17
N ASP A 161 9.31 -23.99 -5.95
CA ASP A 161 9.77 -24.85 -7.04
C ASP A 161 11.01 -25.66 -6.65
N ASP A 162 11.92 -25.08 -5.84
CA ASP A 162 13.12 -25.75 -5.32
C ASP A 162 13.17 -25.86 -3.77
N GLY A 163 12.16 -25.33 -3.07
CA GLY A 163 12.06 -25.34 -1.61
C GLY A 163 13.10 -24.46 -0.88
N ARG A 164 13.99 -23.78 -1.60
CA ARG A 164 15.10 -23.02 -1.01
C ARG A 164 14.61 -21.71 -0.43
N ILE A 165 15.36 -21.21 0.55
CA ILE A 165 15.04 -19.95 1.23
C ILE A 165 15.54 -18.80 0.36
N ARG A 166 14.59 -18.02 -0.15
CA ARG A 166 14.79 -16.77 -0.88
C ARG A 166 14.71 -15.60 0.10
N PHE A 167 15.39 -14.53 -0.28
CA PHE A 167 15.52 -13.30 0.49
C PHE A 167 14.98 -12.17 -0.39
N ALA A 168 14.11 -11.32 0.15
CA ALA A 168 13.62 -10.15 -0.56
C ALA A 168 14.78 -9.21 -0.94
N THR A 169 14.74 -8.64 -2.14
CA THR A 169 15.75 -7.65 -2.58
C THR A 169 15.48 -6.28 -1.96
N THR A 170 14.23 -6.00 -1.61
CA THR A 170 13.80 -4.78 -0.90
C THR A 170 13.38 -5.11 0.52
N GLY A 171 13.96 -4.38 1.48
CA GLY A 171 13.62 -4.42 2.90
C GLY A 171 13.33 -3.03 3.46
N THR A 172 13.13 -2.93 4.77
CA THR A 172 12.87 -1.66 5.47
C THR A 172 13.79 -1.54 6.68
N THR A 173 14.47 -0.39 6.83
CA THR A 173 15.23 -0.08 8.06
C THR A 173 14.24 0.03 9.22
N ALA A 174 14.53 -0.65 10.33
CA ALA A 174 13.74 -0.55 11.54
C ALA A 174 14.59 0.07 12.65
N GLU A 175 14.07 1.11 13.27
CA GLU A 175 14.70 1.78 14.39
C GLU A 175 14.21 1.12 15.69
N ILE A 176 15.15 0.63 16.51
CA ILE A 176 14.88 0.12 17.85
C ILE A 176 14.40 1.29 18.70
N ARG A 177 13.10 1.28 19.00
CA ARG A 177 12.37 2.31 19.75
C ARG A 177 12.32 2.02 21.23
N GLN A 178 12.23 0.75 21.60
CA GLN A 178 12.22 0.29 22.98
C GLN A 178 12.93 -1.07 23.07
N TYR A 179 13.59 -1.36 24.18
CA TYR A 179 14.16 -2.70 24.42
C TYR A 179 14.26 -3.05 25.91
N ARG A 180 14.34 -4.34 26.23
CA ARG A 180 14.69 -4.87 27.56
C ARG A 180 15.36 -6.24 27.41
N ARG A 181 16.48 -6.45 28.10
CA ARG A 181 17.04 -7.79 28.30
C ARG A 181 16.29 -8.50 29.43
N LEU A 182 15.96 -9.77 29.24
CA LEU A 182 15.27 -10.61 30.22
C LEU A 182 16.27 -11.49 30.98
N GLU A 183 15.82 -12.08 32.09
CA GLU A 183 16.65 -12.95 32.96
C GLU A 183 17.08 -14.26 32.27
N ASP A 184 16.35 -14.70 31.24
CA ASP A 184 16.70 -15.84 30.38
C ASP A 184 17.77 -15.52 29.32
N GLY A 185 18.24 -14.27 29.27
CA GLY A 185 19.20 -13.77 28.28
C GLY A 185 18.60 -13.35 26.93
N SER A 186 17.31 -13.56 26.69
CA SER A 186 16.61 -13.06 25.50
C SER A 186 16.35 -11.54 25.59
N ILE A 187 16.10 -10.91 24.45
CA ILE A 187 15.87 -9.45 24.38
C ILE A 187 14.49 -9.16 23.77
N ASN A 188 13.60 -8.56 24.55
CA ASN A 188 12.39 -7.95 24.02
C ASN A 188 12.75 -6.62 23.35
N VAL A 189 12.29 -6.41 22.11
CA VAL A 189 12.60 -5.22 21.31
C VAL A 189 11.32 -4.76 20.60
N VAL A 190 11.01 -3.47 20.66
CA VAL A 190 9.97 -2.85 19.83
C VAL A 190 10.65 -1.94 18.83
N THR A 191 10.42 -2.20 17.54
CA THR A 191 11.02 -1.44 16.44
C THR A 191 9.96 -0.71 15.62
N ARG A 192 10.35 0.35 14.90
CA ARG A 192 9.49 1.08 13.95
C ARG A 192 10.17 1.14 12.59
N GLY A 193 9.47 0.77 11.52
CA GLY A 193 9.96 0.90 10.15
C GLY A 193 10.20 2.38 9.77
N GLN A 194 11.27 2.66 9.05
CA GLN A 194 11.70 4.02 8.68
C GLN A 194 11.80 4.21 7.17
N GLN A 195 12.80 3.62 6.50
CA GLN A 195 13.04 3.80 5.06
C GLN A 195 13.16 2.46 4.33
N ARG A 196 12.68 2.39 3.09
CA ARG A 196 12.95 1.24 2.22
C ARG A 196 14.42 1.21 1.81
N PHE A 197 14.98 0.02 1.66
CA PHE A 197 16.33 -0.18 1.14
C PHE A 197 16.40 -1.35 0.16
N ARG A 198 17.38 -1.30 -0.75
CA ARG A 198 17.79 -2.44 -1.59
C ARG A 198 18.98 -3.14 -0.96
N LEU A 199 18.85 -4.43 -0.66
CA LEU A 199 19.94 -5.25 -0.15
C LEU A 199 20.97 -5.49 -1.27
N LYS A 200 22.24 -5.15 -1.02
CA LYS A 200 23.34 -5.34 -1.98
C LYS A 200 24.16 -6.58 -1.64
N ARG A 201 24.55 -6.73 -0.38
CA ARG A 201 25.42 -7.80 0.12
C ARG A 201 24.99 -8.21 1.52
N ARG A 202 25.27 -9.46 1.89
CA ARG A 202 25.06 -10.02 3.24
C ARG A 202 26.28 -10.83 3.67
N TRP A 203 26.56 -10.83 4.97
CA TRP A 203 27.58 -11.65 5.63
C TRP A 203 27.17 -11.95 7.07
N ILE A 204 27.99 -12.71 7.77
CA ILE A 204 27.91 -12.92 9.22
C ILE A 204 29.24 -12.41 9.80
N GLU A 205 29.18 -11.61 10.86
CA GLU A 205 30.37 -11.07 11.53
C GLU A 205 31.00 -12.08 12.50
N VAL A 206 32.19 -11.76 13.05
CA VAL A 206 32.95 -12.68 13.90
C VAL A 206 32.19 -13.02 15.18
N GLU A 207 31.40 -12.06 15.67
CA GLU A 207 30.49 -12.15 16.81
C GLU A 207 29.18 -12.92 16.49
N GLY A 208 29.02 -13.43 15.26
CA GLY A 208 27.84 -14.17 14.82
C GLY A 208 26.66 -13.32 14.36
N ALA A 209 26.78 -11.99 14.37
CA ALA A 209 25.73 -11.08 13.91
C ALA A 209 25.54 -11.17 12.38
N PRO A 210 24.33 -11.47 11.86
CA PRO A 210 24.02 -11.28 10.45
C PRO A 210 24.00 -9.79 10.11
N CYS A 211 24.73 -9.41 9.06
CA CYS A 211 24.87 -8.02 8.61
C CYS A 211 24.74 -7.92 7.09
N GLY A 212 24.49 -6.70 6.59
CA GLY A 212 24.46 -6.45 5.16
C GLY A 212 24.67 -5.00 4.76
N GLU A 213 25.15 -4.86 3.53
CA GLU A 213 25.31 -3.62 2.80
C GLU A 213 23.96 -3.30 2.14
N ILE A 214 23.33 -2.22 2.58
CA ILE A 214 22.01 -1.78 2.12
C ILE A 214 22.14 -0.43 1.42
N GLN A 215 21.33 -0.21 0.38
CA GLN A 215 21.21 1.10 -0.26
C GLN A 215 19.81 1.67 0.00
N ILE A 216 19.73 2.85 0.62
CA ILE A 216 18.48 3.57 0.87
C ILE A 216 17.79 3.90 -0.46
N ILE A 217 16.49 3.62 -0.57
CA ILE A 217 15.68 3.98 -1.74
C ILE A 217 15.18 5.41 -1.59
N GLU A 218 15.31 6.20 -2.65
CA GLU A 218 14.71 7.53 -2.75
C GLU A 218 13.19 7.40 -2.95
N GLU A 219 12.38 8.06 -2.13
CA GLU A 219 10.92 8.09 -2.29
C GLU A 219 10.51 9.27 -3.18
N ASP A 220 9.84 8.97 -4.30
CA ASP A 220 9.30 9.98 -5.22
C ASP A 220 8.43 11.03 -4.51
N LEU A 221 8.53 12.29 -4.96
CA LEU A 221 7.62 13.34 -4.53
C LEU A 221 6.18 13.06 -5.04
N PRO A 222 5.13 13.33 -4.22
CA PRO A 222 3.76 13.03 -4.58
C PRO A 222 3.29 13.86 -5.78
N LEU A 223 3.02 13.18 -6.89
CA LEU A 223 2.64 13.76 -8.18
C LEU A 223 1.34 14.56 -8.09
N ARG A 224 1.28 15.62 -8.91
CA ARG A 224 0.12 16.50 -9.05
C ARG A 224 -0.26 16.66 -10.52
N THR A 225 -1.56 16.77 -10.78
CA THR A 225 -2.06 17.27 -12.07
C THR A 225 -1.43 18.65 -12.34
N PRO A 226 -0.72 18.85 -13.47
CA PRO A 226 -0.16 20.15 -13.81
C PRO A 226 -1.26 21.21 -13.88
N ARG A 227 -1.02 22.40 -13.31
CA ARG A 227 -2.03 23.48 -13.29
C ARG A 227 -2.53 23.82 -14.69
N ASP A 228 -1.61 23.83 -15.64
CA ASP A 228 -1.87 24.19 -17.03
C ASP A 228 -2.41 23.04 -17.89
N ALA A 229 -2.60 21.84 -17.32
CA ALA A 229 -3.31 20.76 -18.02
C ALA A 229 -4.80 21.08 -18.22
N VAL A 230 -5.36 21.99 -17.42
CA VAL A 230 -6.79 22.32 -17.39
C VAL A 230 -7.00 23.83 -17.40
N GLY A 231 -7.51 24.36 -18.50
CA GLY A 231 -8.03 25.73 -18.54
C GLY A 231 -9.40 25.80 -17.90
N GLN A 232 -9.58 26.64 -16.86
CA GLN A 232 -10.92 27.07 -16.46
C GLN A 232 -11.38 28.16 -17.42
N LEU A 233 -12.43 27.89 -18.19
CA LEU A 233 -13.06 28.91 -19.02
C LEU A 233 -13.64 30.02 -18.14
N THR A 234 -13.27 31.26 -18.41
CA THR A 234 -13.86 32.44 -17.76
C THR A 234 -15.38 32.43 -17.98
N PRO A 235 -16.19 32.83 -16.98
CA PRO A 235 -17.63 32.90 -17.16
C PRO A 235 -17.98 33.90 -18.27
N LEU A 236 -18.64 33.41 -19.34
CA LEU A 236 -19.32 34.26 -20.32
C LEU A 236 -20.47 34.99 -19.62
N THR A 237 -20.15 36.13 -19.04
CA THR A 237 -21.07 36.94 -18.24
C THR A 237 -21.99 37.69 -19.20
N ASN A 238 -23.13 37.05 -19.50
CA ASN A 238 -24.26 37.61 -20.24
C ASN A 238 -23.89 38.32 -21.56
N LEU A 239 -23.66 37.54 -22.62
CA LEU A 239 -24.00 37.98 -23.99
C LEU A 239 -25.54 38.00 -24.15
N SER A 240 -26.22 38.83 -23.36
CA SER A 240 -27.65 39.11 -23.52
C SER A 240 -27.83 40.06 -24.69
N ALA A 241 -28.41 39.57 -25.79
CA ALA A 241 -28.68 40.39 -26.95
C ALA A 241 -29.67 41.53 -26.60
N SER A 242 -29.18 42.77 -26.63
CA SER A 242 -29.99 43.99 -26.52
C SER A 242 -29.79 44.85 -27.76
N SER A 243 -30.56 44.57 -28.80
CA SER A 243 -30.58 45.35 -30.04
C SER A 243 -31.23 46.72 -29.83
N THR A 244 -30.49 47.77 -30.20
CA THR A 244 -31.00 49.05 -30.72
C THR A 244 -31.85 49.95 -29.80
N SER A 245 -31.25 51.03 -29.32
CA SER A 245 -31.91 52.35 -29.21
C SER A 245 -30.89 53.48 -29.36
N HIS A 246 -31.20 54.50 -30.18
CA HIS A 246 -30.28 55.61 -30.45
C HIS A 246 -30.28 56.68 -29.34
N SER A 247 -29.08 57.17 -29.00
CA SER A 247 -28.85 58.60 -28.76
C SER A 247 -27.50 59.00 -29.35
N LYS A 248 -27.40 60.22 -29.88
CA LYS A 248 -26.17 60.74 -30.51
C LYS A 248 -25.34 61.49 -29.46
N LEU A 249 -24.02 61.36 -29.55
CA LEU A 249 -23.10 62.50 -29.55
C LEU A 249 -21.76 62.09 -30.19
N LEU A 250 -20.96 63.09 -30.54
CA LEU A 250 -19.64 62.98 -31.19
C LEU A 250 -18.58 62.69 -30.09
N ASP A 251 -17.37 62.20 -30.37
CA ASP A 251 -16.52 62.55 -31.52
C ASP A 251 -15.69 61.41 -32.14
N HIS A 252 -14.97 61.77 -33.20
CA HIS A 252 -13.97 60.93 -33.86
C HIS A 252 -12.77 60.63 -32.93
N ASP A 253 -12.29 59.39 -32.94
CA ASP A 253 -10.91 59.12 -33.32
C ASP A 253 -10.74 57.65 -33.75
N SER A 254 -9.77 57.40 -34.61
CA SER A 254 -9.48 56.08 -35.16
C SER A 254 -8.04 55.70 -34.86
N ASP A 255 -7.80 54.47 -34.40
CA ASP A 255 -6.57 53.76 -34.77
C ASP A 255 -6.70 52.24 -34.61
N ALA A 256 -5.82 51.51 -35.29
CA ALA A 256 -5.78 50.05 -35.26
C ALA A 256 -5.04 49.52 -34.03
N LEU A 257 -5.54 48.44 -33.43
CA LEU A 257 -4.82 47.74 -32.36
C LEU A 257 -3.74 46.83 -32.95
N SER A 258 -2.49 47.22 -32.73
CA SER A 258 -1.28 46.42 -33.01
C SER A 258 -1.15 45.23 -32.04
N ASP A 259 -0.32 44.26 -32.41
CA ASP A 259 -0.11 42.98 -31.69
C ASP A 259 0.84 43.11 -30.47
N ASP A 260 1.21 44.33 -30.09
CA ASP A 260 2.33 44.66 -29.18
C ASP A 260 2.03 44.51 -27.67
N SER A 261 0.98 43.78 -27.27
CA SER A 261 0.54 43.70 -25.86
C SER A 261 1.31 42.69 -24.99
N PHE A 262 2.25 41.91 -25.54
CA PHE A 262 2.85 40.76 -24.83
C PHE A 262 4.31 40.95 -24.37
N GLU A 263 5.03 41.95 -24.88
CA GLU A 263 6.43 42.19 -24.51
C GLU A 263 6.60 42.97 -23.19
N SER A 264 5.58 43.71 -22.74
CA SER A 264 5.72 44.75 -21.71
C SER A 264 5.90 44.24 -20.26
N GLU A 265 5.57 42.99 -19.95
CA GLU A 265 5.67 42.44 -18.57
C GLU A 265 6.94 41.62 -18.28
N LEU A 266 7.82 41.38 -19.26
CA LEU A 266 9.04 40.59 -19.07
C LEU A 266 10.23 41.42 -18.58
N SER A 267 11.00 40.89 -17.62
CA SER A 267 12.26 41.50 -17.20
C SER A 267 13.33 41.42 -18.30
N LEU A 268 14.35 42.28 -18.20
CA LEU A 268 15.50 42.28 -19.11
C LEU A 268 16.29 40.97 -19.12
N THR A 269 16.13 40.12 -18.10
CA THR A 269 16.74 38.78 -18.02
C THR A 269 15.91 37.75 -18.77
N GLU A 270 14.58 37.78 -18.62
CA GLU A 270 13.65 36.87 -19.29
C GLU A 270 13.60 37.11 -20.80
N ARG A 271 13.58 38.38 -21.23
CA ARG A 271 13.68 38.73 -22.66
C ARG A 271 14.91 38.09 -23.33
N ARG A 272 16.07 38.12 -22.69
CA ARG A 272 17.32 37.54 -23.24
C ARG A 272 17.23 36.02 -23.44
N LEU A 273 16.51 35.31 -22.57
CA LEU A 273 16.25 33.87 -22.73
C LEU A 273 15.29 33.61 -23.90
N HIS A 274 14.25 34.43 -24.07
CA HIS A 274 13.36 34.33 -25.23
C HIS A 274 14.06 34.65 -26.56
N THR A 275 14.88 35.71 -26.65
CA THR A 275 15.59 36.04 -27.91
C THR A 275 16.59 34.96 -28.31
N SER A 276 17.29 34.36 -27.34
CA SER A 276 18.26 33.30 -27.62
C SER A 276 17.63 31.97 -28.04
N ALA A 277 16.41 31.67 -27.58
CA ALA A 277 15.63 30.54 -28.09
C ALA A 277 15.18 30.75 -29.55
N LEU A 278 14.60 31.92 -29.86
CA LEU A 278 14.03 32.21 -31.20
C LEU A 278 15.07 32.29 -32.33
N VAL A 279 16.30 32.74 -32.02
CA VAL A 279 17.40 32.81 -33.01
C VAL A 279 17.95 31.42 -33.37
N SER A 280 17.67 30.38 -32.58
CA SER A 280 18.17 29.02 -32.83
C SER A 280 17.30 28.20 -33.79
N SER A 281 16.11 28.68 -34.18
CA SER A 281 15.12 27.88 -34.91
C SER A 281 14.73 28.41 -36.30
N TYR A 282 15.42 29.42 -36.84
CA TYR A 282 15.12 29.97 -38.18
C TYR A 282 16.38 30.38 -38.96
N ARG A 283 17.17 29.38 -39.37
CA ARG A 283 18.18 29.52 -40.43
C ARG A 283 18.33 28.20 -41.18
N SER A 284 18.59 28.30 -42.49
CA SER A 284 18.49 27.24 -43.50
C SER A 284 17.06 26.74 -43.79
N ASP A 285 16.60 26.66 -45.05
CA ASP A 285 17.14 27.20 -46.32
C ASP A 285 15.98 27.37 -47.34
N LEU A 286 16.03 28.39 -48.21
CA LEU A 286 15.11 28.47 -49.37
C LEU A 286 15.54 29.45 -50.49
N PHE A 287 16.47 29.00 -51.36
CA PHE A 287 16.70 29.39 -52.77
C PHE A 287 17.66 28.33 -53.37
N GLY A 288 17.64 27.91 -54.64
CA GLY A 288 16.76 28.17 -55.78
C GLY A 288 17.30 27.50 -57.07
N GLU A 289 16.45 27.34 -58.09
CA GLU A 289 16.77 27.03 -59.51
C GLU A 289 17.42 25.68 -59.95
N SER A 290 16.62 24.89 -60.67
CA SER A 290 16.88 24.36 -62.04
C SER A 290 18.13 23.51 -62.39
N THR A 291 17.93 22.23 -62.77
CA THR A 291 17.99 21.72 -64.18
C THR A 291 18.10 20.18 -64.31
N SER A 292 17.39 19.58 -65.29
CA SER A 292 17.60 18.21 -65.87
C SER A 292 17.32 16.99 -64.94
N SER A 293 17.08 15.74 -65.38
CA SER A 293 16.75 15.14 -66.70
C SER A 293 16.19 13.69 -66.52
N ASP A 294 15.40 13.22 -67.50
CA ASP A 294 15.04 11.84 -67.91
C ASP A 294 14.20 10.88 -67.00
N ASP A 295 13.02 10.49 -67.54
CA ASP A 295 12.31 9.17 -67.63
C ASP A 295 12.45 8.06 -66.54
N GLU A 296 11.43 7.26 -66.18
CA GLU A 296 10.44 6.51 -67.00
C GLU A 296 9.04 6.33 -66.30
N LYS A 297 7.99 6.85 -66.93
CA LYS A 297 6.77 6.15 -67.45
C LYS A 297 5.88 5.18 -66.62
N PHE A 298 4.58 5.23 -67.01
CA PHE A 298 3.39 4.39 -66.72
C PHE A 298 2.42 4.98 -65.67
N MET A 299 1.32 5.68 -66.04
CA MET A 299 0.08 5.23 -66.72
C MET A 299 -0.76 4.24 -65.88
N CYS A 300 -2.05 4.44 -65.58
CA CYS A 300 -3.08 5.29 -66.23
C CYS A 300 -4.02 6.06 -65.25
N GLU A 301 -4.36 7.28 -65.64
CA GLU A 301 -5.63 8.02 -65.39
C GLU A 301 -6.69 7.62 -66.46
N PRO A 302 -7.93 8.19 -66.53
CA PRO A 302 -8.63 9.14 -65.65
C PRO A 302 -9.92 8.45 -65.05
N GLU A 303 -11.12 8.98 -64.79
CA GLU A 303 -11.90 10.20 -65.10
C GLU A 303 -12.86 10.62 -63.96
N HIS A 304 -13.42 11.83 -64.07
CA HIS A 304 -14.48 12.39 -63.22
C HIS A 304 -15.89 12.03 -63.72
N SER A 305 -16.93 12.27 -62.91
CA SER A 305 -18.07 13.15 -63.28
C SER A 305 -19.09 13.30 -62.13
N SER A 306 -20.06 14.19 -62.28
CA SER A 306 -20.96 14.66 -61.22
C SER A 306 -22.40 14.94 -61.71
N LEU A 307 -23.30 15.18 -60.74
CA LEU A 307 -24.65 15.77 -60.83
C LEU A 307 -25.88 14.86 -61.10
N HIS A 308 -26.96 15.27 -60.42
CA HIS A 308 -28.39 14.88 -60.42
C HIS A 308 -28.98 14.26 -61.71
N SER A 309 -30.01 13.40 -61.65
CA SER A 309 -31.39 13.76 -61.21
C SER A 309 -32.38 12.59 -61.32
N THR A 310 -33.42 12.49 -60.46
CA THR A 310 -34.86 12.60 -60.86
C THR A 310 -35.86 12.31 -59.72
N ASN A 311 -36.76 13.29 -59.49
CA ASN A 311 -38.21 13.19 -59.23
C ASN A 311 -38.80 12.23 -58.18
N ASN A 312 -39.46 12.80 -57.16
CA ASN A 312 -40.91 13.07 -57.32
C ASN A 312 -41.43 14.16 -56.35
N ARG A 313 -42.62 14.71 -56.66
CA ARG A 313 -43.27 15.86 -55.96
C ARG A 313 -44.26 15.43 -54.88
N SER A 314 -44.41 16.25 -53.85
CA SER A 314 -45.71 16.78 -53.41
C SER A 314 -45.53 17.93 -52.41
N ASP A 315 -46.07 19.11 -52.71
CA ASP A 315 -46.19 20.23 -51.78
C ASP A 315 -47.30 19.98 -50.73
N GLU A 316 -47.18 20.55 -49.52
CA GLU A 316 -48.10 21.61 -49.03
C GLU A 316 -47.79 22.12 -47.60
N VAL A 317 -47.59 23.44 -47.51
CA VAL A 317 -48.18 24.40 -46.55
C VAL A 317 -48.27 24.05 -45.04
N LEU A 318 -47.52 24.81 -44.23
CA LEU A 318 -47.74 25.01 -42.79
C LEU A 318 -49.08 25.72 -42.49
N PRO A 319 -49.69 25.47 -41.31
CA PRO A 319 -49.85 26.62 -40.41
C PRO A 319 -49.59 26.32 -38.93
N MET A 320 -48.93 27.27 -38.26
CA MET A 320 -48.65 27.25 -36.82
C MET A 320 -49.88 27.65 -35.98
N LYS A 321 -50.21 26.87 -34.94
CA LYS A 321 -51.11 27.26 -33.84
C LYS A 321 -50.49 26.98 -32.46
N LYS A 322 -51.09 27.55 -31.41
CA LYS A 322 -50.41 28.02 -30.19
C LYS A 322 -51.06 27.44 -28.91
N VAL A 323 -50.31 27.48 -27.80
CA VAL A 323 -50.77 27.46 -26.39
C VAL A 323 -51.04 26.09 -25.68
N MET A 324 -50.10 25.75 -24.79
CA MET A 324 -50.21 25.19 -23.42
C MET A 324 -50.98 23.89 -23.09
N SER A 325 -50.28 22.97 -22.42
CA SER A 325 -50.45 22.78 -20.96
C SER A 325 -49.19 22.18 -20.30
N HIS A 326 -49.02 22.32 -18.98
CA HIS A 326 -47.89 21.77 -18.23
C HIS A 326 -48.26 20.46 -17.51
N ARG A 327 -47.35 19.47 -17.51
CA ARG A 327 -47.16 18.51 -16.41
C ARG A 327 -45.71 17.96 -16.39
N PRO A 328 -44.84 18.40 -15.46
CA PRO A 328 -43.50 17.83 -15.33
C PRO A 328 -43.53 16.52 -14.53
N CYS A 329 -43.11 15.41 -15.16
CA CYS A 329 -42.98 14.13 -14.47
C CYS A 329 -41.82 14.18 -13.46
N ARG A 330 -42.13 14.09 -12.17
CA ARG A 330 -41.12 13.92 -11.10
C ARG A 330 -40.61 12.48 -11.13
N GLY A 331 -39.29 12.28 -11.13
CA GLY A 331 -38.71 10.92 -11.03
C GLY A 331 -37.21 10.80 -11.30
N ALA A 332 -36.65 11.64 -12.18
CA ALA A 332 -35.22 11.59 -12.51
C ALA A 332 -34.36 12.09 -11.33
N LYS A 333 -33.69 11.16 -10.62
CA LYS A 333 -32.63 11.48 -9.67
C LYS A 333 -31.47 12.14 -10.42
N ARG A 334 -31.33 13.47 -10.32
CA ARG A 334 -30.16 14.18 -10.86
C ARG A 334 -28.91 13.73 -10.10
N VAL A 335 -28.02 13.02 -10.79
CA VAL A 335 -26.62 12.91 -10.37
C VAL A 335 -26.04 14.31 -10.45
N ASN A 336 -25.67 14.90 -9.31
CA ASN A 336 -25.03 16.21 -9.26
C ASN A 336 -23.56 16.09 -9.69
N TYR A 337 -23.33 15.93 -10.99
CA TYR A 337 -22.07 16.32 -11.60
C TYR A 337 -21.84 17.79 -11.29
N SER A 338 -20.70 18.11 -10.66
CA SER A 338 -20.36 19.50 -10.36
C SER A 338 -20.29 20.30 -11.66
N LEU A 339 -21.08 21.37 -11.77
CA LEU A 339 -21.09 22.27 -12.94
C LEU A 339 -19.74 22.94 -13.21
N ARG A 340 -18.76 22.78 -12.31
CA ARG A 340 -17.35 23.14 -12.49
C ARG A 340 -16.66 22.26 -13.54
N SER A 341 -16.95 20.96 -13.56
CA SER A 341 -16.36 19.98 -14.50
C SER A 341 -16.74 20.28 -15.96
N LEU A 342 -17.92 20.85 -16.21
CA LEU A 342 -18.35 21.29 -17.55
C LEU A 342 -17.69 22.61 -18.01
N ARG A 343 -16.69 23.13 -17.29
CA ARG A 343 -15.92 24.34 -17.64
C ARG A 343 -14.42 24.10 -17.72
N GLU A 344 -14.00 22.85 -17.58
CA GLU A 344 -12.61 22.40 -17.63
C GLU A 344 -12.25 22.05 -19.08
N CYS A 345 -11.60 22.99 -19.78
CA CYS A 345 -11.08 22.75 -21.12
C CYS A 345 -9.70 22.07 -21.01
N PRO A 346 -9.48 20.90 -21.64
CA PRO A 346 -8.14 20.31 -21.72
C PRO A 346 -7.18 21.28 -22.41
N ARG A 347 -6.09 21.63 -21.72
CA ARG A 347 -5.00 22.47 -22.25
C ARG A 347 -3.73 21.66 -22.55
N ALA A 348 -3.60 20.47 -21.94
CA ALA A 348 -2.60 19.49 -22.32
C ALA A 348 -3.19 18.42 -23.26
N TYR A 349 -2.30 17.60 -23.84
CA TYR A 349 -2.63 16.59 -24.86
C TYR A 349 -3.70 15.57 -24.42
N TRP A 350 -3.71 15.18 -23.14
CA TRP A 350 -4.68 14.22 -22.60
C TRP A 350 -5.85 14.92 -21.86
N PRO A 351 -7.05 14.30 -21.83
CA PRO A 351 -8.14 14.78 -20.97
C PRO A 351 -7.77 14.83 -19.49
N ASN A 352 -8.38 15.74 -18.72
CA ASN A 352 -8.14 15.93 -17.27
C ASN A 352 -8.17 14.62 -16.46
N TRP A 353 -9.13 13.73 -16.77
CA TRP A 353 -9.28 12.45 -16.06
C TRP A 353 -8.03 11.56 -16.16
N VAL A 354 -7.24 11.66 -17.23
CA VAL A 354 -5.99 10.90 -17.41
C VAL A 354 -4.95 11.36 -16.39
N TYR A 355 -4.79 12.68 -16.19
CA TYR A 355 -3.87 13.20 -15.17
C TYR A 355 -4.35 12.89 -13.76
N GLN A 356 -5.67 12.94 -13.51
CA GLN A 356 -6.27 12.59 -12.22
C GLN A 356 -6.08 11.12 -11.83
N MET A 357 -5.87 10.21 -12.79
CA MET A 357 -5.47 8.82 -12.50
C MET A 357 -4.07 8.69 -11.91
N TYR A 358 -3.23 9.72 -11.99
CA TYR A 358 -1.84 9.73 -11.50
C TYR A 358 -1.56 10.82 -10.47
N ASP A 359 -2.50 11.74 -10.18
CA ASP A 359 -2.39 12.71 -9.06
C ASP A 359 -2.44 11.96 -7.72
N SER A 360 -1.32 11.94 -6.99
CA SER A 360 -1.18 11.18 -5.75
C SER A 360 -2.18 11.60 -4.68
N TYR A 361 -2.68 12.84 -4.71
CA TYR A 361 -3.61 13.34 -3.69
C TYR A 361 -5.06 13.04 -4.05
N THR A 362 -5.42 13.04 -5.34
CA THR A 362 -6.71 12.53 -5.82
C THR A 362 -6.82 11.02 -5.55
N LEU A 363 -5.75 10.27 -5.79
CA LEU A 363 -5.63 8.86 -5.40
C LEU A 363 -5.72 8.69 -3.88
N ALA A 364 -4.98 9.48 -3.09
CA ALA A 364 -5.02 9.42 -1.63
C ALA A 364 -6.41 9.71 -1.04
N GLN A 365 -7.16 10.66 -1.61
CA GLN A 365 -8.54 10.92 -1.21
C GLN A 365 -9.45 9.72 -1.51
N ARG A 366 -9.38 9.16 -2.73
CA ARG A 366 -10.15 7.96 -3.12
C ARG A 366 -9.84 6.77 -2.22
N LEU A 367 -8.57 6.49 -1.98
CA LEU A 367 -8.10 5.41 -1.11
C LEU A 367 -8.58 5.61 0.33
N SER A 368 -8.43 6.82 0.88
CA SER A 368 -8.92 7.20 2.22
C SER A 368 -10.43 6.98 2.37
N ASP A 369 -11.23 7.37 1.38
CA ASP A 369 -12.68 7.19 1.39
C ASP A 369 -13.14 5.75 1.07
N MET A 370 -12.24 4.88 0.61
CA MET A 370 -12.46 3.43 0.56
C MET A 370 -12.07 2.79 1.90
N TRP A 371 -10.90 3.10 2.44
CA TRP A 371 -10.39 2.56 3.70
C TRP A 371 -11.30 2.89 4.90
N LYS A 372 -11.86 4.12 4.95
CA LYS A 372 -12.89 4.49 5.93
C LYS A 372 -14.13 3.59 5.90
N LYS A 373 -14.50 3.02 4.74
CA LYS A 373 -15.66 2.10 4.64
C LYS A 373 -15.33 0.68 5.13
N VAL A 374 -14.06 0.29 5.09
CA VAL A 374 -13.57 -0.99 5.59
C VAL A 374 -13.35 -0.95 7.10
N VAL A 375 -12.73 0.13 7.59
CA VAL A 375 -12.23 0.22 8.98
C VAL A 375 -13.09 1.12 9.88
N GLY A 376 -14.00 1.91 9.31
CA GLY A 376 -14.90 2.83 10.02
C GLY A 376 -14.22 4.11 10.49
N THR A 377 -13.20 3.99 11.34
CA THR A 377 -12.41 5.08 11.93
C THR A 377 -10.96 4.60 12.12
N PRO A 378 -9.95 5.36 11.66
CA PRO A 378 -9.59 6.65 12.28
C PRO A 378 -9.89 7.88 11.41
N ASN A 379 -9.56 9.09 11.91
CA ASN A 379 -9.54 10.28 11.06
C ASN A 379 -8.31 10.28 10.14
N MET A 380 -8.53 9.92 8.87
CA MET A 380 -7.50 9.85 7.83
C MET A 380 -7.14 11.22 7.19
N GLU A 381 -7.73 12.34 7.61
CA GLU A 381 -7.52 13.67 7.00
C GLU A 381 -6.05 14.14 7.03
N THR A 382 -5.30 13.76 8.08
CA THR A 382 -3.86 14.02 8.20
C THR A 382 -3.05 13.25 7.16
N PHE A 383 -3.44 12.01 6.86
CA PHE A 383 -2.78 11.14 5.88
C PHE A 383 -3.06 11.56 4.42
N VAL A 384 -4.26 12.03 4.09
CA VAL A 384 -4.58 12.51 2.72
C VAL A 384 -3.67 13.66 2.28
N ARG A 385 -3.19 14.48 3.22
CA ARG A 385 -2.23 15.56 2.95
C ARG A 385 -0.78 15.06 2.74
N LYS A 386 -0.49 13.79 3.03
CA LYS A 386 0.81 13.14 2.89
C LYS A 386 0.67 11.80 2.14
N PRO A 387 0.44 11.79 0.82
CA PRO A 387 0.11 10.58 0.06
C PRO A 387 1.09 9.42 0.22
N GLY A 388 2.39 9.68 0.36
CA GLY A 388 3.41 8.65 0.63
C GLY A 388 3.18 7.91 1.95
N LEU A 389 2.96 8.64 3.05
CA LEU A 389 2.66 8.03 4.35
C LEU A 389 1.30 7.33 4.36
N LEU A 390 0.30 7.83 3.61
CA LEU A 390 -0.97 7.12 3.47
C LEU A 390 -0.76 5.76 2.80
N SER A 391 0.04 5.70 1.73
CA SER A 391 0.29 4.44 0.99
C SER A 391 0.86 3.36 1.91
N PHE A 392 2.03 3.62 2.52
CA PHE A 392 2.63 2.67 3.47
C PHE A 392 1.73 2.33 4.66
N HIS A 393 0.96 3.29 5.19
CA HIS A 393 0.00 3.01 6.25
C HIS A 393 -1.08 2.02 5.79
N VAL A 394 -1.72 2.22 4.63
CA VAL A 394 -2.75 1.31 4.13
C VAL A 394 -2.16 -0.02 3.68
N ALA A 395 -1.04 -0.02 2.95
CA ALA A 395 -0.31 -1.24 2.56
C ALA A 395 0.07 -2.10 3.78
N SER A 396 0.49 -1.48 4.90
CA SER A 396 0.79 -2.21 6.13
C SER A 396 -0.41 -2.92 6.75
N LYS A 397 -1.65 -2.52 6.41
CA LYS A 397 -2.90 -3.01 7.04
C LYS A 397 -3.88 -3.71 6.09
N ILE A 398 -3.68 -3.63 4.77
CA ILE A 398 -4.57 -4.23 3.78
C ILE A 398 -4.52 -5.78 3.88
N PRO A 399 -5.67 -6.49 3.85
CA PRO A 399 -5.78 -7.91 4.20
C PRO A 399 -5.37 -8.87 3.05
N VAL A 400 -4.21 -8.65 2.44
CA VAL A 400 -3.67 -9.46 1.31
C VAL A 400 -2.50 -10.34 1.76
N SER A 401 -2.04 -11.26 0.91
CA SER A 401 -0.93 -12.16 1.26
C SER A 401 0.40 -11.44 1.43
N GLU A 402 1.38 -12.13 2.03
CA GLU A 402 2.77 -11.70 2.10
C GLU A 402 3.39 -11.34 0.74
N SER A 403 3.05 -12.05 -0.34
CA SER A 403 3.59 -11.80 -1.68
C SER A 403 3.08 -10.48 -2.24
N THR A 404 1.77 -10.22 -2.09
CA THR A 404 1.16 -8.95 -2.48
C THR A 404 1.62 -7.80 -1.57
N ARG A 405 1.90 -8.07 -0.28
CA ARG A 405 2.52 -7.09 0.63
C ARG A 405 3.96 -6.77 0.21
N GLN A 406 4.75 -7.76 -0.18
CA GLN A 406 6.12 -7.55 -0.69
C GLN A 406 6.10 -6.76 -2.01
N GLU A 407 5.15 -7.05 -2.91
CA GLU A 407 4.93 -6.26 -4.13
C GLU A 407 4.64 -4.79 -3.79
N LEU A 408 3.72 -4.53 -2.85
CA LEU A 408 3.42 -3.16 -2.39
C LEU A 408 4.63 -2.44 -1.76
N LEU A 409 5.56 -3.16 -1.14
CA LEU A 409 6.81 -2.59 -0.64
C LEU A 409 7.81 -2.31 -1.78
N GLU A 410 7.82 -3.15 -2.82
CA GLU A 410 8.75 -3.05 -3.97
C GLU A 410 8.33 -2.01 -5.01
N ILE A 411 7.04 -1.62 -5.09
CA ILE A 411 6.57 -0.55 -5.98
C ILE A 411 7.21 0.79 -5.62
N ASP A 412 8.03 1.31 -6.53
CA ASP A 412 8.48 2.70 -6.57
C ASP A 412 7.37 3.61 -7.15
N GLY A 413 7.36 4.88 -6.73
CA GLY A 413 6.34 5.85 -7.11
C GLY A 413 5.04 5.76 -6.32
N ILE A 414 4.79 6.78 -5.48
CA ILE A 414 3.61 6.91 -4.61
C ILE A 414 2.29 6.68 -5.39
N SER A 415 2.16 7.25 -6.60
CA SER A 415 0.94 7.10 -7.40
C SER A 415 0.73 5.68 -7.94
N TYR A 416 1.78 4.90 -8.18
CA TYR A 416 1.62 3.49 -8.58
C TYR A 416 1.19 2.64 -7.38
N ARG A 417 1.83 2.86 -6.22
CA ARG A 417 1.51 2.16 -4.97
C ARG A 417 0.06 2.42 -4.52
N LEU A 418 -0.38 3.68 -4.49
CA LEU A 418 -1.78 4.06 -4.21
C LEU A 418 -2.77 3.46 -5.23
N ARG A 419 -2.42 3.36 -6.51
CA ARG A 419 -3.28 2.71 -7.52
C ARG A 419 -3.41 1.22 -7.29
N ARG A 420 -2.33 0.54 -6.90
CA ARG A 420 -2.34 -0.90 -6.57
C ARG A 420 -3.18 -1.16 -5.32
N GLU A 421 -3.03 -0.34 -4.27
CA GLU A 421 -3.87 -0.39 -3.07
C GLU A 421 -5.36 -0.18 -3.38
N ILE A 422 -5.70 0.78 -4.25
CA ILE A 422 -7.08 0.98 -4.72
C ILE A 422 -7.58 -0.27 -5.46
N GLN A 423 -6.81 -0.82 -6.42
CA GLN A 423 -7.19 -2.03 -7.16
C GLN A 423 -7.44 -3.22 -6.24
N LEU A 424 -6.56 -3.43 -5.24
CA LEU A 424 -6.72 -4.48 -4.24
C LEU A 424 -7.98 -4.26 -3.40
N LEU A 425 -8.30 -3.04 -3.00
CA LEU A 425 -9.56 -2.71 -2.30
C LEU A 425 -10.81 -2.72 -3.22
N GLU A 426 -10.68 -2.74 -4.54
CA GLU A 426 -11.83 -2.91 -5.45
C GLU A 426 -12.13 -4.39 -5.71
N ASN A 427 -11.09 -5.24 -5.78
CA ASN A 427 -11.24 -6.67 -6.06
C ASN A 427 -11.40 -7.54 -4.80
N PHE A 428 -10.71 -7.21 -3.70
CA PHE A 428 -10.65 -8.05 -2.51
C PHE A 428 -11.77 -7.74 -1.50
N ASP A 429 -12.73 -8.67 -1.39
CA ASP A 429 -13.80 -8.64 -0.37
C ASP A 429 -13.89 -9.94 0.45
N GLN A 430 -13.15 -10.99 0.09
CA GLN A 430 -13.20 -12.32 0.71
C GLN A 430 -11.82 -12.78 1.22
N ILE A 431 -11.78 -13.21 2.47
CA ILE A 431 -10.59 -13.78 3.13
C ILE A 431 -10.71 -15.31 3.06
N LYS A 432 -9.82 -15.94 2.30
CA LYS A 432 -9.80 -17.39 2.02
C LYS A 432 -8.54 -18.05 2.58
N CYS A 433 -8.61 -19.33 2.95
CA CYS A 433 -7.45 -20.12 3.36
C CYS A 433 -6.46 -20.29 2.19
N ARG A 434 -5.18 -19.95 2.39
CA ARG A 434 -4.10 -20.09 1.39
C ARG A 434 -3.97 -21.51 0.84
N SER A 435 -4.14 -22.52 1.69
CA SER A 435 -3.96 -23.94 1.35
C SER A 435 -5.12 -24.51 0.52
N CYS A 436 -6.37 -24.36 1.01
CA CYS A 436 -7.54 -25.03 0.42
C CYS A 436 -8.59 -24.09 -0.22
N GLN A 437 -8.37 -22.77 -0.21
CA GLN A 437 -9.29 -21.74 -0.73
C GLN A 437 -10.66 -21.65 -0.03
N THR A 438 -10.90 -22.40 1.05
CA THR A 438 -12.10 -22.27 1.90
C THR A 438 -12.29 -20.83 2.38
N LEU A 439 -13.50 -20.29 2.20
CA LEU A 439 -13.89 -18.96 2.66
C LEU A 439 -13.92 -18.89 4.20
N ILE A 440 -13.05 -18.06 4.77
CA ILE A 440 -12.95 -17.85 6.21
C ILE A 440 -13.85 -16.68 6.63
N ALA A 441 -13.72 -15.51 5.99
CA ALA A 441 -14.50 -14.32 6.35
C ALA A 441 -14.67 -13.37 5.15
N ASN A 442 -15.51 -12.35 5.32
CA ASN A 442 -15.57 -11.23 4.38
C ASN A 442 -14.78 -10.04 4.97
N ARG A 443 -14.34 -9.13 4.11
CA ARG A 443 -13.73 -7.86 4.52
C ARG A 443 -14.65 -7.02 5.42
N SER A 444 -15.97 -7.14 5.27
CA SER A 444 -16.95 -6.51 6.16
C SER A 444 -16.96 -7.05 7.60
N ASP A 445 -16.32 -8.18 7.85
CA ASP A 445 -16.18 -8.77 9.18
C ASP A 445 -14.88 -8.31 9.88
N MET A 446 -14.06 -7.44 9.26
CA MET A 446 -12.85 -6.88 9.89
C MET A 446 -13.17 -6.02 11.12
N LEU A 447 -12.34 -6.14 12.15
CA LEU A 447 -12.52 -5.49 13.45
C LEU A 447 -11.23 -4.78 13.89
N VAL A 448 -11.36 -3.57 14.43
CA VAL A 448 -10.23 -2.79 14.95
C VAL A 448 -10.00 -3.12 16.42
N MET A 449 -8.99 -3.96 16.69
CA MET A 449 -8.55 -4.27 18.06
C MET A 449 -7.25 -3.53 18.46
N SER A 450 -6.59 -2.82 17.55
CA SER A 450 -5.41 -1.99 17.81
C SER A 450 -5.64 -0.55 17.31
N THR A 451 -5.06 0.46 17.96
CA THR A 451 -5.02 1.84 17.41
C THR A 451 -4.39 1.91 16.03
N ASP A 452 -3.53 0.95 15.71
CA ASP A 452 -2.76 0.90 14.48
C ASP A 452 -3.56 0.20 13.37
N GLY A 453 -4.80 -0.22 13.64
CA GLY A 453 -5.76 -0.77 12.67
C GLY A 453 -6.23 -2.21 12.98
N PRO A 454 -6.87 -2.86 11.99
CA PRO A 454 -7.37 -4.23 12.10
C PRO A 454 -6.31 -5.31 11.80
N LEU A 455 -5.05 -4.93 11.58
CA LEU A 455 -3.93 -5.83 11.32
C LEU A 455 -2.67 -5.32 12.06
N GLY A 456 -2.01 -6.17 12.83
CA GLY A 456 -0.79 -5.84 13.58
C GLY A 456 0.21 -6.98 13.60
N ALA A 457 1.49 -6.67 13.74
CA ALA A 457 2.52 -7.68 14.01
C ALA A 457 2.59 -7.92 15.52
N TYR A 458 2.56 -9.19 15.93
CA TYR A 458 2.67 -9.63 17.32
C TYR A 458 3.71 -10.74 17.41
N VAL A 459 4.38 -10.89 18.55
CA VAL A 459 5.38 -11.95 18.75
C VAL A 459 4.92 -12.91 19.83
N ASN A 460 5.20 -14.20 19.67
CA ASN A 460 4.84 -15.25 20.63
C ASN A 460 5.98 -15.55 21.63
N PRO A 461 5.78 -16.42 22.65
CA PRO A 461 6.82 -16.76 23.62
C PRO A 461 8.12 -17.28 22.98
N SER A 462 8.03 -18.04 21.90
CA SER A 462 9.18 -18.63 21.19
C SER A 462 9.90 -17.66 20.24
N GLY A 463 9.50 -16.38 20.21
CA GLY A 463 10.11 -15.35 19.36
C GLY A 463 9.56 -15.28 17.93
N TYR A 464 8.59 -16.12 17.57
CA TYR A 464 7.97 -16.06 16.24
C TYR A 464 7.02 -14.87 16.11
N VAL A 465 7.22 -14.08 15.06
CA VAL A 465 6.34 -12.96 14.72
C VAL A 465 5.20 -13.45 13.84
N HIS A 466 3.99 -12.98 14.12
CA HIS A 466 2.79 -13.24 13.37
C HIS A 466 2.10 -11.91 13.05
N GLU A 467 1.86 -11.64 11.76
CA GLU A 467 0.92 -10.61 11.34
C GLU A 467 -0.51 -11.13 11.55
N ILE A 468 -1.22 -10.55 12.52
CA ILE A 468 -2.57 -10.94 12.93
C ILE A 468 -3.58 -9.93 12.40
N MET A 469 -4.56 -10.42 11.65
CA MET A 469 -5.76 -9.70 11.22
C MET A 469 -6.92 -10.02 12.16
N THR A 470 -7.51 -8.99 12.78
CA THR A 470 -8.63 -9.18 13.72
C THR A 470 -9.99 -9.07 13.05
N LEU A 471 -10.85 -10.06 13.28
CA LEU A 471 -12.16 -10.24 12.64
C LEU A 471 -13.26 -10.49 13.67
N LEU A 472 -14.43 -9.88 13.50
CA LEU A 472 -15.61 -10.12 14.34
C LEU A 472 -16.22 -11.51 14.08
N LYS A 473 -16.05 -12.07 12.88
CA LYS A 473 -16.56 -13.38 12.47
C LYS A 473 -15.54 -14.11 11.60
N ALA A 474 -15.55 -15.43 11.69
CA ALA A 474 -14.89 -16.34 10.78
C ALA A 474 -15.69 -17.65 10.72
N ASN A 475 -15.55 -18.37 9.61
CA ASN A 475 -16.23 -19.63 9.27
C ASN A 475 -15.19 -20.66 8.83
N GLY A 476 -15.56 -21.94 8.78
CA GLY A 476 -14.64 -22.99 8.31
C GLY A 476 -13.43 -23.21 9.22
N LEU A 477 -13.53 -22.85 10.50
CA LEU A 477 -12.49 -23.01 11.51
C LEU A 477 -12.92 -24.00 12.59
N ALA A 478 -12.02 -24.91 12.96
CA ALA A 478 -12.11 -25.77 14.13
C ALA A 478 -11.22 -25.22 15.25
N LEU A 479 -11.59 -25.47 16.50
CA LEU A 479 -10.85 -25.05 17.70
C LEU A 479 -10.22 -26.27 18.36
N ILE A 480 -8.98 -26.14 18.83
CA ILE A 480 -8.25 -27.19 19.55
C ILE A 480 -7.64 -26.58 20.83
N GLY A 481 -7.70 -27.35 21.93
CA GLY A 481 -7.24 -26.94 23.25
C GLY A 481 -8.28 -26.13 24.04
N VAL A 482 -7.91 -25.77 25.27
CA VAL A 482 -8.70 -24.89 26.15
C VAL A 482 -8.38 -23.41 25.92
N PRO A 483 -9.26 -22.46 26.30
CA PRO A 483 -8.94 -21.04 26.29
C PRO A 483 -7.92 -20.68 27.39
N THR A 484 -6.76 -20.14 26.99
CA THR A 484 -5.65 -19.79 27.88
C THR A 484 -5.35 -18.29 27.85
N GLU A 485 -5.05 -17.68 29.01
CA GLU A 485 -4.75 -16.24 29.13
C GLU A 485 -3.26 -15.90 28.93
N GLU A 486 -2.38 -16.90 29.07
CA GLU A 486 -0.93 -16.75 29.02
C GLU A 486 -0.46 -16.09 27.71
N TYR A 487 0.42 -15.09 27.83
CA TYR A 487 1.00 -14.34 26.70
C TYR A 487 -0.02 -13.72 25.72
N SER A 488 -1.29 -13.54 26.13
CA SER A 488 -2.34 -12.99 25.26
C SER A 488 -2.03 -11.56 24.80
N TRP A 489 -1.95 -11.37 23.49
CA TRP A 489 -1.71 -10.06 22.85
C TRP A 489 -2.84 -9.03 23.08
N PHE A 490 -4.00 -9.48 23.57
CA PHE A 490 -5.17 -8.65 23.84
C PHE A 490 -5.60 -8.82 25.31
N PRO A 491 -5.04 -8.01 26.25
CA PRO A 491 -5.29 -8.17 27.68
C PRO A 491 -6.79 -8.12 28.04
N GLY A 492 -7.27 -9.13 28.77
CA GLY A 492 -8.70 -9.32 29.04
C GLY A 492 -9.38 -10.39 28.17
N TYR A 493 -8.65 -11.00 27.23
CA TYR A 493 -9.10 -12.15 26.43
C TYR A 493 -8.16 -13.35 26.63
N ALA A 494 -8.75 -14.52 26.88
CA ALA A 494 -8.09 -15.81 26.67
C ALA A 494 -8.10 -16.17 25.17
N TRP A 495 -7.18 -17.02 24.72
CA TRP A 495 -7.10 -17.49 23.33
C TRP A 495 -7.18 -19.02 23.22
N THR A 496 -7.71 -19.49 22.09
CA THR A 496 -7.76 -20.91 21.71
C THR A 496 -7.29 -21.05 20.27
N VAL A 497 -6.50 -22.08 19.95
CA VAL A 497 -5.90 -22.23 18.62
C VAL A 497 -6.96 -22.64 17.60
N ALA A 498 -6.95 -21.99 16.43
CA ALA A 498 -7.91 -22.16 15.36
C ALA A 498 -7.25 -22.72 14.09
N TYR A 499 -7.80 -23.82 13.57
CA TYR A 499 -7.34 -24.57 12.40
C TYR A 499 -8.39 -24.54 11.29
N CYS A 500 -7.99 -24.63 10.03
CA CYS A 500 -8.95 -24.74 8.92
C CYS A 500 -9.63 -26.11 8.95
N ALA A 501 -10.95 -26.16 9.09
CA ALA A 501 -11.75 -27.39 9.17
C ALA A 501 -11.84 -28.17 7.82
N THR A 502 -11.04 -27.81 6.82
CA THR A 502 -10.98 -28.45 5.49
C THR A 502 -9.61 -29.03 5.17
N CYS A 503 -8.53 -28.49 5.73
CA CYS A 503 -7.15 -28.89 5.41
C CYS A 503 -6.20 -28.87 6.61
N GLU A 504 -6.72 -28.66 7.82
CA GLU A 504 -6.02 -28.81 9.11
C GLU A 504 -4.79 -27.91 9.30
N TYR A 505 -4.52 -26.98 8.38
CA TYR A 505 -3.57 -25.89 8.59
C TYR A 505 -4.06 -24.95 9.69
N GLN A 506 -3.19 -24.65 10.65
CA GLN A 506 -3.42 -23.62 11.68
C GLN A 506 -3.63 -22.25 11.03
N MET A 507 -4.80 -21.65 11.22
CA MET A 507 -5.19 -20.36 10.65
C MET A 507 -4.91 -19.18 11.59
N GLY A 508 -4.98 -19.42 12.90
CA GLY A 508 -4.80 -18.38 13.92
C GLY A 508 -5.42 -18.79 15.25
N TRP A 509 -6.19 -17.87 15.85
CA TRP A 509 -6.77 -18.03 17.18
C TRP A 509 -8.19 -17.45 17.28
N LEU A 510 -9.03 -18.04 18.13
CA LEU A 510 -10.22 -17.39 18.68
C LEU A 510 -9.82 -16.73 20.01
N PHE A 511 -10.16 -15.45 20.18
CA PHE A 511 -10.03 -14.71 21.44
C PHE A 511 -11.40 -14.60 22.11
N THR A 512 -11.50 -14.99 23.39
CA THR A 512 -12.72 -14.99 24.21
C THR A 512 -12.55 -14.10 25.44
N ALA A 513 -13.49 -13.18 25.67
CA ALA A 513 -13.43 -12.21 26.75
C ALA A 513 -13.62 -12.89 28.12
N ILE A 514 -12.64 -12.74 29.02
CA ILE A 514 -12.65 -13.33 30.36
C ILE A 514 -13.81 -12.74 31.18
N ASN A 515 -14.02 -11.42 31.06
CA ASN A 515 -15.14 -10.74 31.71
C ASN A 515 -16.36 -10.64 30.79
N LYS A 516 -17.51 -11.19 31.22
CA LYS A 516 -18.79 -11.16 30.49
C LYS A 516 -19.31 -9.75 30.12
N LYS A 517 -18.74 -8.68 30.73
CA LYS A 517 -18.99 -7.25 30.45
C LYS A 517 -18.07 -6.62 29.39
N LEU A 518 -16.92 -7.21 29.11
CA LEU A 518 -15.99 -6.72 28.09
C LEU A 518 -16.62 -6.89 26.69
N LYS A 519 -16.31 -5.97 25.78
CA LYS A 519 -16.79 -5.97 24.38
C LYS A 519 -15.64 -5.80 23.38
N PRO A 520 -15.60 -6.58 22.28
CA PRO A 520 -16.48 -7.72 21.93
C PRO A 520 -16.44 -8.87 22.97
N ARG A 521 -17.40 -9.81 22.91
CA ARG A 521 -17.33 -11.03 23.74
C ARG A 521 -16.34 -12.06 23.20
N SER A 522 -16.17 -12.09 21.89
CA SER A 522 -15.14 -12.86 21.21
C SER A 522 -14.85 -12.24 19.84
N PHE A 523 -13.65 -12.52 19.32
CA PHE A 523 -13.21 -12.15 17.98
C PHE A 523 -12.11 -13.12 17.52
N TRP A 524 -11.84 -13.19 16.23
CA TRP A 524 -10.80 -14.06 15.66
C TRP A 524 -9.55 -13.25 15.33
N GLY A 525 -8.37 -13.81 15.58
CA GLY A 525 -7.10 -13.30 15.06
C GLY A 525 -6.53 -14.29 14.06
N ILE A 526 -6.56 -13.95 12.76
CA ILE A 526 -6.13 -14.81 11.65
C ILE A 526 -4.76 -14.35 11.13
N ARG A 527 -3.85 -15.29 10.85
CA ARG A 527 -2.51 -14.99 10.34
C ARG A 527 -2.56 -14.56 8.88
N SER A 528 -1.96 -13.42 8.52
CA SER A 528 -1.89 -12.94 7.11
C SER A 528 -1.23 -13.96 6.18
N SER A 529 -0.19 -14.67 6.67
CA SER A 529 0.52 -15.74 5.97
C SER A 529 -0.37 -16.92 5.55
N GLN A 530 -1.55 -17.06 6.14
CA GLN A 530 -2.51 -18.13 5.84
C GLN A 530 -3.69 -17.66 4.98
N VAL A 531 -3.67 -16.42 4.49
CA VAL A 531 -4.68 -15.86 3.59
C VAL A 531 -4.24 -16.02 2.13
N ALA A 532 -5.17 -16.41 1.26
CA ALA A 532 -4.95 -16.51 -0.19
C ALA A 532 -5.00 -15.13 -0.89
N ASP A 533 -4.25 -14.99 -1.99
CA ASP A 533 -4.45 -13.88 -2.93
C ASP A 533 -5.64 -14.18 -3.85
N ASP A 534 -6.64 -13.30 -3.84
CA ASP A 534 -7.81 -13.36 -4.72
C ASP A 534 -7.53 -12.68 -6.09
N THR A 535 -6.31 -12.84 -6.61
CA THR A 535 -5.78 -12.12 -7.77
C THR A 535 -5.98 -12.86 -9.09
N ARG A 536 -7.23 -13.21 -9.41
CA ARG A 536 -7.65 -13.81 -10.70
C ARG A 536 -8.81 -13.04 -11.32
#